data_AF-A0A935A0P6-F1
#
_entry.id   AF-A0A935A0P6-F1
#
_cell.length_a   1.000
_cell.length_b   1.000
_cell.length_c   1.000
_cell.angle_alpha   90.00
_cell.angle_beta   90.00
_cell.angle_gamma   90.00
#
_symmetry.space_group_name_H-M   'P 1'
#
loop_
_entity.id
_entity.type
_entity.pdbx_description
1 polymer ?
#
loop_
_entity_poly.entity_id
_entity_poly.type
_entity_poly.pdbx_seq_one_letter_code
_entity_poly.pdbx_strand_id
1 'polypeptide(L)'
;MSERGPRANGPKLRLIQGGLSESTLPREWRILGDSIVECTAVIGMQLASGRWARVASLIERRRELLAQLRARSDDTQSRLCVAALEAAIVESERTVAKAAAMRVAASNANEQVR
;
A
#
# COMPACT_ATOMS: atom_id res chain seq x y z
N MET A 1 -10.83 15.15 35.35
CA MET A 1 -9.76 14.40 34.66
C MET A 1 -10.37 13.69 33.45
N SER A 2 -9.97 14.05 32.23
CA SER A 2 -10.26 13.28 31.02
C SER A 2 -9.25 13.73 29.97
N GLU A 3 -8.13 13.01 29.91
CA GLU A 3 -7.12 13.18 28.88
C GLU A 3 -7.74 12.73 27.55
N ARG A 4 -7.91 13.68 26.63
CA ARG A 4 -8.28 13.39 25.25
C ARG A 4 -7.10 12.65 24.63
N GLY A 5 -7.26 11.34 24.40
CA GLY A 5 -6.30 10.53 23.65
C GLY A 5 -5.95 11.18 22.30
N PRO A 6 -4.72 11.01 21.81
CA PRO A 6 -4.25 11.66 20.60
C PRO A 6 -5.15 11.27 19.42
N ARG A 7 -5.79 12.27 18.82
CA ARG A 7 -6.54 12.13 17.57
C ARG A 7 -5.59 11.55 16.53
N ALA A 8 -5.87 10.33 16.07
CA ALA A 8 -5.12 9.64 15.03
C ALA A 8 -5.28 10.38 13.68
N ASN A 9 -4.56 11.48 13.51
CA ASN A 9 -4.33 12.17 12.23
C ASN A 9 -3.17 11.51 11.49
N GLY A 10 -3.17 10.17 11.41
CA GLY A 10 -2.22 9.43 10.59
C GLY A 10 -2.61 9.48 9.12
N PRO A 11 -1.65 9.36 8.18
CA PRO A 11 -1.95 9.30 6.76
C PRO A 11 -2.85 8.10 6.46
N LYS A 12 -4.00 8.37 5.84
CA LYS A 12 -4.98 7.36 5.44
C LYS A 12 -4.71 6.96 3.99
N LEU A 13 -4.30 5.72 3.78
CA LEU A 13 -4.30 5.14 2.43
C LEU A 13 -5.76 4.88 2.04
N ARG A 14 -6.20 5.52 0.96
CA ARG A 14 -7.54 5.30 0.41
C ARG A 14 -7.44 4.22 -0.67
N LEU A 15 -8.23 3.15 -0.53
CA LEU A 15 -8.41 2.17 -1.59
C LEU A 15 -9.17 2.84 -2.75
N ILE A 16 -8.55 2.94 -3.92
CA ILE A 16 -9.25 3.32 -5.15
C ILE A 16 -9.73 2.02 -5.78
N GLN A 17 -11.02 1.74 -5.66
CA GLN A 17 -11.63 0.53 -6.20
C GLN A 17 -11.90 0.73 -7.70
N GLY A 18 -11.33 -0.13 -8.54
CA GLY A 18 -11.63 -0.23 -9.97
C GLY A 18 -12.04 -1.67 -10.28
N GLY A 19 -13.24 -1.88 -10.79
CA GLY A 19 -13.75 -3.21 -11.16
C GLY A 19 -13.34 -3.55 -12.59
N LEU A 20 -12.63 -4.66 -12.78
CA LEU A 20 -12.47 -5.29 -14.08
C LEU A 20 -13.67 -6.23 -14.27
N SER A 21 -14.44 -6.04 -15.35
CA SER A 21 -15.59 -6.89 -15.71
C SER A 21 -15.21 -8.37 -15.65
N GLU A 22 -15.98 -9.17 -14.91
CA GLU A 22 -15.61 -10.49 -14.41
C GLU A 22 -15.41 -11.58 -15.47
N SER A 23 -15.78 -11.33 -16.74
CA SER A 23 -15.99 -12.36 -17.75
C SER A 23 -14.82 -12.65 -18.71
N THR A 24 -13.68 -11.96 -18.63
CA THR A 24 -12.57 -12.12 -19.61
C THR A 24 -11.17 -12.25 -19.03
N LEU A 25 -10.98 -12.19 -17.71
CA LEU A 25 -9.64 -12.29 -17.11
C LEU A 25 -9.26 -13.72 -16.73
N PRO A 26 -8.02 -14.15 -17.04
CA PRO A 26 -7.49 -15.43 -16.57
C PRO A 26 -7.60 -15.54 -15.04
N ARG A 27 -7.88 -16.75 -14.53
CA ARG A 27 -8.01 -16.99 -13.07
C ARG A 27 -6.80 -16.52 -12.27
N GLU A 28 -5.60 -16.71 -12.81
CA GLU A 28 -4.34 -16.29 -12.17
C GLU A 28 -4.25 -14.76 -12.02
N TRP A 29 -4.73 -14.02 -13.01
CA TRP A 29 -4.79 -12.56 -12.95
C TRP A 29 -5.65 -12.07 -11.80
N ARG A 30 -6.81 -12.71 -11.60
CA ARG A 30 -7.70 -12.41 -10.49
C ARG A 30 -7.03 -12.68 -9.15
N ILE A 31 -6.41 -13.85 -8.99
CA ILE A 31 -5.69 -14.23 -7.76
C ILE A 31 -4.58 -13.22 -7.43
N LEU A 32 -3.78 -12.85 -8.43
CA LEU A 32 -2.71 -11.86 -8.26
C LEU A 32 -3.25 -10.48 -7.91
N GLY A 33 -4.31 -10.03 -8.59
CA GLY A 33 -5.00 -8.77 -8.31
C GLY A 33 -5.56 -8.71 -6.89
N ASP A 34 -6.29 -9.74 -6.48
CA ASP A 34 -6.87 -9.87 -5.13
C ASP A 34 -5.76 -9.83 -4.06
N SER A 35 -4.66 -10.54 -4.30
CA SER A 35 -3.49 -10.56 -3.39
C SER A 35 -2.83 -9.18 -3.25
N ILE A 36 -2.76 -8.39 -4.32
CA ILE A 36 -2.22 -7.02 -4.30
C ILE A 36 -3.15 -6.08 -3.51
N VAL A 37 -4.46 -6.23 -3.69
CA VAL A 37 -5.48 -5.48 -2.94
C VAL A 37 -5.39 -5.82 -1.46
N GLU A 38 -5.29 -7.11 -1.11
CA GLU A 38 -5.12 -7.57 0.26
C GLU A 38 -3.85 -6.98 0.89
N CYS A 39 -2.71 -7.06 0.21
CA CYS A 39 -1.47 -6.44 0.70
C CYS A 39 -1.66 -4.95 1.00
N THR A 40 -2.35 -4.21 0.14
CA THR A 40 -2.62 -2.78 0.31
C THR A 40 -3.52 -2.51 1.52
N ALA A 41 -4.57 -3.31 1.72
CA ALA A 41 -5.44 -3.20 2.88
C ALA A 41 -4.68 -3.49 4.19
N VAL A 42 -3.86 -4.55 4.20
CA VAL A 42 -3.06 -4.92 5.37
C VAL A 42 -2.01 -3.85 5.67
N ILE A 43 -1.33 -3.29 4.67
CA ILE A 43 -0.40 -2.16 4.87
C ILE A 43 -1.08 -1.02 5.63
N GLY A 44 -2.30 -0.64 5.24
CA GLY A 44 -3.08 0.40 5.94
C GLY A 44 -3.30 0.08 7.42
N MET A 45 -3.68 -1.16 7.75
CA MET A 45 -3.87 -1.60 9.14
C MET A 45 -2.56 -1.62 9.94
N GLN A 46 -1.46 -2.07 9.32
CA GLN A 46 -0.15 -2.13 9.96
C GLN A 46 0.42 -0.72 10.23
N LEU A 47 0.20 0.23 9.33
CA LEU A 47 0.53 1.65 9.52
C LEU A 47 -0.21 2.24 10.71
N ALA A 48 -1.52 2.02 10.80
CA ALA A 48 -2.33 2.47 11.94
C ALA A 48 -1.88 1.87 13.27
N SER A 49 -1.33 0.65 13.24
CA SER A 49 -0.79 -0.06 14.41
C SER A 49 0.69 0.24 14.70
N GLY A 50 1.35 1.10 13.91
CA GLY A 50 2.77 1.41 14.06
C GLY A 50 3.74 0.26 13.77
N ARG A 51 3.30 -0.82 13.09
CA ARG A 51 4.11 -2.02 12.81
C ARG A 51 4.94 -1.87 11.54
N TRP A 52 5.90 -0.94 11.55
CA TRP A 52 6.67 -0.53 10.36
C TRP A 52 7.50 -1.64 9.70
N ALA A 53 8.09 -2.55 10.47
CA ALA A 53 8.79 -3.70 9.90
C ALA A 53 7.85 -4.59 9.06
N ARG A 54 6.61 -4.80 9.54
CA ARG A 54 5.60 -5.56 8.81
C ARG A 54 5.10 -4.83 7.58
N VAL A 55 4.98 -3.50 7.65
CA VAL A 55 4.68 -2.65 6.49
C VAL A 55 5.72 -2.84 5.38
N ALA A 56 7.01 -2.80 5.73
CA ALA A 56 8.09 -2.99 4.76
C ALA A 56 8.01 -4.36 4.08
N SER A 57 7.82 -5.44 4.84
CA SER A 57 7.66 -6.79 4.27
C SER A 57 6.45 -6.91 3.33
N LEU A 58 5.33 -6.25 3.66
CA LEU A 58 4.14 -6.26 2.82
C LEU A 58 4.30 -5.45 1.53
N ILE A 59 5.09 -4.36 1.58
CA ILE A 59 5.46 -3.58 0.39
C ILE A 59 6.26 -4.45 -0.58
N GLU A 60 7.28 -5.15 -0.09
CA GLU A 60 8.08 -6.07 -0.92
C GLU A 60 7.21 -7.18 -1.52
N ARG A 61 6.34 -7.79 -0.70
CA ARG A 61 5.40 -8.80 -1.20
C ARG A 61 4.47 -8.26 -2.28
N ARG A 62 3.95 -7.04 -2.12
CA ARG A 62 3.10 -6.40 -3.13
C ARG A 62 3.84 -6.14 -4.44
N ARG A 63 5.12 -5.75 -4.38
CA ARG A 63 6.00 -5.56 -5.55
C ARG A 63 6.27 -6.88 -6.27
N GLU A 64 6.51 -7.98 -5.55
CA GLU A 64 6.66 -9.32 -6.14
C GLU A 64 5.40 -9.75 -6.90
N LEU A 65 4.22 -9.53 -6.33
CA LEU A 65 2.94 -9.86 -6.96
C LEU A 65 2.70 -9.00 -8.21
N LEU A 66 3.02 -7.71 -8.16
CA LEU A 66 2.94 -6.82 -9.32
C LEU A 66 3.90 -7.28 -10.44
N ALA A 67 5.12 -7.69 -10.10
CA ALA A 67 6.07 -8.22 -11.08
C ALA A 67 5.54 -9.51 -11.74
N GLN A 68 4.92 -10.40 -10.97
CA GLN A 68 4.27 -11.60 -11.49
C GLN A 68 3.09 -11.29 -12.43
N LEU A 69 2.30 -10.25 -12.11
CA LEU A 69 1.20 -9.81 -12.93
C LEU A 69 1.69 -9.17 -14.24
N ARG A 70 2.75 -8.35 -14.16
CA ARG A 70 3.41 -7.74 -15.32
C ARG A 70 3.98 -8.79 -16.27
N ALA A 71 4.63 -9.83 -15.75
CA ALA A 71 5.19 -10.92 -16.56
C ALA A 71 4.11 -11.70 -17.35
N ARG A 72 2.86 -11.66 -16.87
CA ARG A 72 1.70 -12.33 -17.48
C ARG A 72 0.83 -11.38 -18.33
N SER A 73 1.29 -10.15 -18.57
CA SER A 73 0.58 -9.15 -19.38
C SER A 73 1.06 -9.20 -20.82
N ASP A 74 0.39 -9.98 -21.64
CA ASP A 74 0.73 -10.22 -23.05
C ASP A 74 -0.02 -9.31 -24.02
N ASP A 75 -1.19 -8.80 -23.65
CA ASP A 75 -1.98 -7.90 -24.49
C ASP A 75 -1.82 -6.41 -24.11
N THR A 76 -2.31 -5.51 -24.97
CA THR A 76 -2.18 -4.06 -24.75
C THR A 76 -3.06 -3.56 -23.61
N GLN A 77 -4.27 -4.11 -23.47
CA GLN A 77 -5.20 -3.72 -22.42
C GLN A 77 -4.69 -4.18 -21.05
N SER A 78 -4.22 -5.43 -20.94
CA SER A 78 -3.60 -5.97 -19.72
C SER A 78 -2.40 -5.13 -19.28
N ARG A 79 -1.54 -4.73 -20.22
CA ARG A 79 -0.38 -3.86 -19.94
C ARG A 79 -0.77 -2.47 -19.44
N LEU A 80 -1.82 -1.87 -20.01
CA LEU A 80 -2.34 -0.58 -19.54
C LEU A 80 -2.91 -0.68 -18.12
N CYS A 81 -3.65 -1.76 -17.83
CA CYS A 81 -4.17 -2.01 -16.48
C CYS A 81 -3.03 -2.18 -15.46
N VAL A 82 -1.99 -2.94 -15.80
CA VAL A 82 -0.82 -3.09 -14.91
C VAL A 82 -0.05 -1.79 -14.72
N ALA A 83 0.11 -0.98 -15.77
CA ALA A 83 0.75 0.33 -15.65
C ALA A 83 -0.02 1.27 -14.71
N ALA A 84 -1.36 1.27 -14.80
CA ALA A 84 -2.20 2.05 -13.89
C ALA A 84 -2.09 1.57 -12.44
N LEU A 85 -2.06 0.25 -12.22
CA LEU A 85 -1.86 -0.35 -10.90
C LEU A 85 -0.47 -0.04 -10.33
N GLU A 86 0.58 -0.10 -11.16
CA GLU A 86 1.95 0.26 -10.80
C GLU A 86 2.04 1.72 -10.35
N ALA A 87 1.42 2.64 -11.09
CA ALA A 87 1.36 4.05 -10.70
C ALA A 87 0.66 4.26 -9.34
N ALA A 88 -0.45 3.55 -9.10
CA ALA A 88 -1.15 3.60 -7.82
C ALA A 88 -0.32 3.04 -6.65
N ILE A 89 0.43 1.96 -6.89
CA ILE A 89 1.35 1.37 -5.90
C ILE A 89 2.49 2.33 -5.58
N VAL A 90 3.10 2.95 -6.60
CA VAL A 90 4.17 3.95 -6.41
C VAL A 90 3.69 5.14 -5.58
N GLU A 91 2.50 5.66 -5.85
CA GLU A 91 1.94 6.77 -5.07
C GLU A 91 1.63 6.37 -3.62
N SER A 92 1.10 5.16 -3.43
CA SER A 92 0.90 4.58 -2.10
C SER A 92 2.21 4.48 -1.32
N GLU A 93 3.29 3.99 -1.95
CA GLU A 93 4.59 3.84 -1.29
C GLU A 93 5.24 5.18 -0.97
N ARG A 94 5.10 6.18 -1.84
CA ARG A 94 5.53 7.55 -1.56
C ARG A 94 4.83 8.11 -0.32
N THR A 95 3.53 7.86 -0.19
CA THR A 95 2.76 8.27 0.99
C THR A 95 3.26 7.57 2.25
N VAL A 96 3.56 6.27 2.18
CA VAL A 96 4.14 5.52 3.31
C VAL A 96 5.52 6.05 3.70
N ALA A 97 6.39 6.33 2.73
CA ALA A 97 7.72 6.88 2.98
C ALA A 97 7.65 8.24 3.67
N LYS A 98 6.74 9.12 3.22
CA LYS A 98 6.48 10.41 3.88
C LYS A 98 6.03 10.22 5.33
N ALA A 99 5.13 9.26 5.57
CA ALA A 99 4.66 8.92 6.92
C ALA A 99 5.80 8.45 7.83
N ALA A 100 6.70 7.61 7.31
CA ALA A 100 7.86 7.11 8.04
C ALA A 100 8.82 8.26 8.40
N ALA A 101 9.08 9.17 7.45
CA ALA A 101 9.94 10.33 7.68
C ALA A 101 9.40 11.26 8.76
N MET A 102 8.09 11.54 8.74
CA MET A 102 7.43 12.35 9.78
C MET A 102 7.55 11.72 11.18
N ARG A 103 7.46 10.38 11.27
CA ARG A 103 7.64 9.67 12.55
C ARG A 103 9.07 9.84 13.09
N VAL A 104 10.08 9.67 12.25
CA VAL A 104 11.49 9.84 12.65
C VAL A 104 11.74 11.26 13.13
N ALA A 105 11.25 12.26 12.40
CA ALA A 105 11.37 13.66 12.81
C ALA A 105 10.70 13.93 14.17
N ALA A 106 9.51 13.37 14.42
CA ALA A 106 8.81 13.52 15.69
C ALA A 106 9.56 12.82 16.86
N SER A 107 10.16 11.64 16.62
CA SER A 107 10.99 10.95 17.61
C SER A 107 12.22 11.79 17.98
N ASN A 108 12.95 12.30 17.01
CA ASN A 108 14.17 13.10 17.24
C ASN A 108 13.85 14.42 17.97
N ALA A 109 12.74 15.07 17.64
CA ALA A 109 12.31 16.29 18.33
C ALA A 109 12.00 16.05 19.82
N ASN A 110 11.49 14.88 20.17
CA ASN A 110 11.17 14.51 21.55
C ASN A 110 12.42 14.18 22.38
N GLU A 111 13.51 13.75 21.73
CA GLU A 111 14.80 13.50 22.38
C GLU A 111 15.59 14.78 22.66
N GLN A 112 15.42 15.83 21.85
CA GLN A 112 16.09 17.13 22.03
C GLN A 112 15.48 18.02 23.12
N VAL A 113 14.27 17.68 23.60
CA VAL A 113 13.54 18.42 24.64
C VAL A 113 13.70 17.80 26.04
N ARG A 114 14.42 16.67 26.14
CA ARG A 114 14.79 16.02 27.40
C ARG A 114 16.23 16.33 27.79
#